data_AF-A0A1Z4C0U9-F1
#
_entry.id   AF-A0A1Z4C0U9-F1
#
_cell.length_a   1.000
_cell.length_b   1.000
_cell.length_c   1.000
_cell.angle_alpha   90.00
_cell.angle_beta   90.00
_cell.angle_gamma   90.00
#
_symmetry.space_group_name_H-M   'P 1'
#
loop_
_entity.id
_entity.type
_entity.pdbx_description
1 polymer ?
#
loop_
_entity_poly.entity_id
_entity_poly.type
_entity_poly.pdbx_seq_one_letter_code
_entity_poly.pdbx_strand_id
1 'polypeptide(L)'
;MQAYKFVLLIAVGIGIVGSAWAEPLTVEQAYRAVPHQQTRFDPVSSAIMDAQETEFLALFFELTDLALVARVSSQMAQAESAAVAGRYADILPRLQSLSVPARLALAHFLVVKAVTEQQAYLEQRPSGTNGFDANDPLVASSHLKLQQAYAELMRLYPQENTHNKQAFFDHLCSLDFE
;
A
#
# COMPACT_ATOMS: atom_id res chain seq x y z
N MET A 1 -61.52 12.54 -43.21
CA MET A 1 -61.69 12.84 -41.76
C MET A 1 -61.53 11.51 -41.05
N GLN A 2 -60.63 11.29 -40.09
CA GLN A 2 -60.24 12.13 -38.97
C GLN A 2 -58.85 11.67 -38.48
N ALA A 3 -57.96 12.62 -38.22
CA ALA A 3 -56.61 12.38 -37.73
C ALA A 3 -56.62 12.22 -36.20
N TYR A 4 -55.87 11.25 -35.68
CA TYR A 4 -55.49 11.21 -34.26
C TYR A 4 -53.97 11.16 -34.15
N LYS A 5 -53.39 12.29 -33.77
CA LYS A 5 -52.01 12.43 -33.31
C LYS A 5 -51.95 11.93 -31.87
N PHE A 6 -51.19 10.87 -31.61
CA PHE A 6 -50.72 10.54 -30.27
C PHE A 6 -49.24 10.91 -30.19
N VAL A 7 -48.95 12.00 -29.47
CA VAL A 7 -47.59 12.36 -29.06
C VAL A 7 -47.30 11.55 -27.80
N LEU A 8 -46.42 10.55 -27.92
CA LEU A 8 -45.87 9.84 -26.77
C LEU A 8 -44.71 10.66 -26.22
N LEU A 9 -44.93 11.41 -25.14
CA LEU A 9 -43.88 12.03 -24.35
C LEU A 9 -43.19 10.92 -23.54
N ILE A 10 -42.06 10.41 -24.05
CA ILE A 10 -41.14 9.61 -23.25
C ILE A 10 -40.39 10.59 -22.34
N ALA A 11 -40.81 10.65 -21.07
CA ALA A 11 -40.02 11.24 -20.01
C ALA A 11 -38.77 10.38 -19.83
N VAL A 12 -37.67 10.79 -20.45
CA VAL A 12 -36.34 10.23 -20.16
C VAL A 12 -35.98 10.70 -18.75
N GLY A 13 -36.27 9.84 -17.77
CA GLY A 13 -35.68 9.95 -16.45
C GLY A 13 -34.18 9.77 -16.59
N ILE A 14 -33.45 10.88 -16.70
CA ILE A 14 -32.01 10.89 -16.52
C ILE A 14 -31.79 10.59 -15.03
N GLY A 15 -31.72 9.31 -14.70
CA GLY A 15 -31.16 8.84 -13.45
C GLY A 15 -29.72 9.31 -13.43
N ILE A 16 -29.45 10.39 -12.69
CA ILE A 16 -28.10 10.72 -12.26
C ILE A 16 -27.71 9.57 -11.33
N VAL A 17 -27.12 8.52 -11.89
CA VAL A 17 -26.34 7.57 -11.11
C VAL A 17 -25.15 8.38 -10.65
N GLY A 18 -25.30 9.00 -9.47
CA GLY A 18 -24.18 9.56 -8.76
C GLY A 18 -23.23 8.41 -8.53
N SER A 19 -22.16 8.35 -9.33
CA SER A 19 -21.00 7.54 -9.01
C SER A 19 -20.56 7.98 -7.63
N ALA A 20 -20.90 7.21 -6.61
CA ALA A 20 -20.30 7.35 -5.31
C ALA A 20 -18.83 7.00 -5.53
N TRP A 21 -18.01 8.03 -5.77
CA TRP A 21 -16.57 7.91 -5.66
C TRP A 21 -16.34 7.52 -4.20
N ALA A 22 -16.14 6.22 -3.95
CA ALA A 22 -15.73 5.76 -2.65
C ALA A 22 -14.46 6.54 -2.30
N GLU A 23 -14.50 7.30 -1.21
CA GLU A 23 -13.33 7.99 -0.71
C GLU A 23 -12.17 6.99 -0.60
N PRO A 24 -10.95 7.36 -1.04
CA PRO A 24 -9.81 6.47 -0.95
C PRO A 24 -9.60 6.02 0.50
N LEU A 25 -9.30 4.74 0.66
CA LEU A 25 -9.08 4.11 1.97
C LEU A 25 -8.00 4.88 2.75
N THR A 26 -8.26 5.26 3.99
CA THR A 26 -7.26 5.90 4.85
C THR A 26 -6.23 4.88 5.34
N VAL A 27 -5.07 5.34 5.81
CA VAL A 27 -4.05 4.47 6.42
C VAL A 27 -4.63 3.71 7.61
N GLU A 28 -5.39 4.35 8.49
CA GLU A 28 -6.03 3.70 9.62
C GLU A 28 -7.09 2.68 9.21
N GLN A 29 -7.77 2.89 8.08
CA GLN A 29 -8.68 1.89 7.53
C GLN A 29 -7.93 0.68 6.98
N ALA A 30 -6.79 0.90 6.32
CA ALA A 30 -5.96 -0.18 5.80
C ALA A 30 -5.35 -1.02 6.93
N TYR A 31 -4.84 -0.40 7.99
CA TYR A 31 -4.33 -1.09 9.18
C TYR A 31 -5.40 -1.92 9.90
N ARG A 32 -6.67 -1.51 9.87
CA ARG A 32 -7.79 -2.32 10.41
C ARG A 32 -8.13 -3.54 9.56
N ALA A 33 -7.72 -3.58 8.30
CA ALA A 33 -7.97 -4.69 7.40
C ALA A 33 -6.90 -5.79 7.47
N VAL A 34 -5.82 -5.57 8.22
CA VAL A 34 -4.69 -6.50 8.38
C VAL A 34 -4.45 -6.78 9.88
N PRO A 35 -3.86 -7.93 10.25
CA PRO A 35 -3.64 -8.29 11.66
C PRO A 35 -2.43 -7.58 12.29
N HIS A 36 -2.18 -6.31 11.95
CA HIS A 36 -1.03 -5.54 12.41
C HIS A 36 -1.44 -4.23 13.08
N GLN A 37 -0.62 -3.77 14.02
CA GLN A 37 -0.78 -2.47 14.64
C GLN A 37 0.01 -1.43 13.85
N GLN A 38 -0.39 -0.16 13.96
CA GLN A 38 0.38 0.95 13.44
C GLN A 38 1.16 1.60 14.59
N THR A 39 2.47 1.40 14.61
CA THR A 39 3.38 2.19 15.45
C THR A 39 4.04 3.25 14.58
N ARG A 40 3.74 4.53 14.85
CA ARG A 40 4.37 5.64 14.12
C ARG A 40 5.85 5.76 14.51
N PHE A 41 6.71 5.84 13.51
CA PHE A 41 8.11 6.22 13.73
C PHE A 41 8.23 7.61 14.35
N ASP A 42 9.07 7.74 15.38
CA ASP A 42 9.34 9.00 16.06
C ASP A 42 10.80 9.42 15.83
N PRO A 43 11.05 10.36 14.90
CA PRO A 43 12.40 10.82 14.60
C PRO A 43 13.05 11.59 15.75
N VAL A 44 12.26 12.19 16.65
CA VAL A 44 12.79 13.03 17.75
C VAL A 44 13.33 12.17 18.89
N SER A 45 12.78 10.97 19.09
CA SER A 45 13.28 10.03 20.11
C SER A 45 14.40 9.11 19.64
N SER A 46 14.84 9.21 18.37
CA SER A 46 16.00 8.44 17.93
C SER A 46 17.24 8.85 18.70
N ALA A 47 17.95 7.86 19.23
CA ALA A 47 19.17 8.10 20.00
C ALA A 47 20.45 8.01 19.15
N ILE A 48 20.36 7.57 17.89
CA ILE A 48 21.52 7.05 17.12
C ILE A 48 21.55 7.48 15.66
N MET A 49 20.38 7.73 15.07
CA MET A 49 20.30 8.16 13.68
C MET A 49 20.71 9.62 13.53
N ASP A 50 21.32 9.96 12.41
CA ASP A 50 21.51 11.36 12.04
C ASP A 50 20.23 11.98 11.45
N ALA A 51 20.28 13.29 11.19
CA ALA A 51 19.15 14.04 10.65
C ALA A 51 18.70 13.52 9.27
N GLN A 52 19.64 13.05 8.44
CA GLN A 52 19.33 12.58 7.09
C GLN A 52 18.66 11.21 7.14
N GLU A 53 19.14 10.32 8.01
CA GLU A 53 18.56 8.99 8.24
C GLU A 53 17.15 9.09 8.85
N THR A 54 16.94 9.96 9.84
CA THR A 54 15.62 10.16 10.46
C THR A 54 14.60 10.77 9.48
N GLU A 55 14.99 11.78 8.70
CA GLU A 55 14.14 12.37 7.66
C GLU A 55 13.78 11.34 6.59
N PHE A 56 14.77 10.58 6.11
CA PHE A 56 14.53 9.51 5.15
C PHE A 56 13.55 8.47 5.70
N LEU A 57 13.76 7.97 6.93
CA LEU A 57 12.91 6.91 7.50
C LEU A 57 11.48 7.40 7.75
N ALA A 58 11.29 8.67 8.13
CA ALA A 58 9.95 9.25 8.25
C ALA A 58 9.20 9.23 6.91
N LEU A 59 9.83 9.70 5.83
CA LEU A 59 9.23 9.69 4.49
C LEU A 59 9.05 8.26 3.94
N PHE A 60 10.02 7.40 4.20
CA PHE A 60 10.00 6.00 3.79
C PHE A 60 8.82 5.28 4.42
N PHE A 61 8.60 5.44 5.74
CA PHE A 61 7.50 4.79 6.42
C PHE A 61 6.11 5.38 6.10
N GLU A 62 6.03 6.68 5.81
CA GLU A 62 4.81 7.27 5.24
C GLU A 62 4.45 6.60 3.90
N LEU A 63 5.45 6.37 3.03
CA LEU A 63 5.23 5.73 1.74
C LEU A 63 4.93 4.23 1.87
N THR A 64 5.45 3.53 2.89
CA THR A 64 5.03 2.14 3.17
C THR A 64 3.59 2.07 3.65
N ASP A 65 3.13 3.02 4.47
CA ASP A 65 1.73 3.12 4.89
C ASP A 65 0.80 3.34 3.69
N LEU A 66 1.21 4.18 2.73
CA LEU A 66 0.46 4.37 1.48
C LEU A 66 0.50 3.13 0.58
N ALA A 67 1.63 2.42 0.52
CA ALA A 67 1.72 1.15 -0.21
C ALA A 67 0.80 0.07 0.40
N LEU A 68 0.67 0.02 1.73
CA LEU A 68 -0.34 -0.80 2.40
C LEU A 68 -1.75 -0.43 1.95
N VAL A 69 -2.09 0.85 1.93
CA VAL A 69 -3.38 1.34 1.43
C VAL A 69 -3.64 0.84 0.00
N ALA A 70 -2.65 0.96 -0.89
CA ALA A 70 -2.76 0.48 -2.27
C ALA A 70 -2.98 -1.03 -2.35
N ARG A 71 -2.26 -1.82 -1.53
CA ARG A 71 -2.40 -3.28 -1.44
C ARG A 71 -3.80 -3.68 -1.00
N VAL A 72 -4.26 -3.17 0.14
CA VAL A 72 -5.59 -3.49 0.69
C VAL A 72 -6.68 -3.06 -0.27
N SER A 73 -6.60 -1.84 -0.81
CA SER A 73 -7.58 -1.34 -1.78
C SER A 73 -7.61 -2.18 -3.06
N SER A 74 -6.48 -2.71 -3.50
CA SER A 74 -6.39 -3.62 -4.64
C SER A 74 -7.05 -4.97 -4.34
N GLN A 75 -6.82 -5.54 -3.16
CA GLN A 75 -7.47 -6.79 -2.74
C GLN A 75 -8.98 -6.62 -2.62
N MET A 76 -9.45 -5.51 -2.07
CA MET A 76 -10.89 -5.18 -2.02
C MET A 76 -11.47 -5.04 -3.42
N ALA A 77 -10.80 -4.32 -4.31
CA ALA A 77 -11.24 -4.20 -5.71
C ALA A 77 -11.31 -5.55 -6.41
N GLN A 78 -10.34 -6.45 -6.20
CA GLN A 78 -10.39 -7.80 -6.75
C GLN A 78 -11.59 -8.58 -6.23
N ALA A 79 -11.86 -8.55 -4.93
CA ALA A 79 -13.02 -9.22 -4.34
C ALA A 79 -14.35 -8.71 -4.93
N GLU A 80 -14.44 -7.41 -5.21
CA GLU A 80 -15.60 -6.76 -5.82
C GLU A 80 -15.64 -6.83 -7.35
N SER A 81 -14.68 -7.51 -7.98
CA SER A 81 -14.49 -7.54 -9.43
C SER A 81 -14.34 -6.16 -10.09
N ALA A 82 -13.79 -5.20 -9.35
CA ALA A 82 -13.45 -3.86 -9.81
C ALA A 82 -11.99 -3.77 -10.32
N ALA A 83 -11.66 -2.63 -10.92
CA ALA A 83 -10.31 -2.39 -11.45
C ALA A 83 -9.26 -2.21 -10.34
N VAL A 84 -8.11 -2.87 -10.52
CA VAL A 84 -6.92 -2.80 -9.65
C VAL A 84 -5.90 -1.79 -10.17
N ALA A 85 -5.85 -1.62 -11.50
CA ALA A 85 -4.80 -0.85 -12.17
C ALA A 85 -4.67 0.58 -11.64
N GLY A 86 -3.44 1.05 -11.52
CA GLY A 86 -3.12 2.44 -11.16
C GLY A 86 -3.09 2.73 -9.66
N ARG A 87 -3.46 1.79 -8.77
CA ARG A 87 -3.47 2.01 -7.32
C ARG A 87 -2.08 2.28 -6.72
N TYR A 88 -1.02 1.86 -7.39
CA TYR A 88 0.38 2.13 -7.00
C TYR A 88 1.04 3.26 -7.79
N ALA A 89 0.34 3.84 -8.78
CA ALA A 89 0.93 4.73 -9.79
C ALA A 89 1.62 5.96 -9.18
N ASP A 90 1.09 6.47 -8.07
CA ASP A 90 1.66 7.65 -7.40
C ASP A 90 2.63 7.28 -6.27
N ILE A 91 2.61 6.04 -5.78
CA ILE A 91 3.37 5.60 -4.59
C ILE A 91 4.73 5.05 -4.99
N LEU A 92 4.77 4.13 -5.96
CA LEU A 92 6.02 3.46 -6.35
C LEU A 92 7.06 4.44 -6.91
N PRO A 93 6.70 5.40 -7.80
CA PRO A 93 7.66 6.40 -8.26
C PRO A 93 8.20 7.26 -7.12
N ARG A 94 7.34 7.68 -6.18
CA ARG A 94 7.76 8.46 -5.00
C ARG A 94 8.74 7.66 -4.14
N LEU A 95 8.40 6.40 -3.84
CA LEU A 95 9.26 5.50 -3.08
C LEU A 95 10.61 5.28 -3.77
N GLN A 96 10.63 5.06 -5.08
CA GLN A 96 11.86 4.88 -5.86
C GLN A 96 12.72 6.14 -5.92
N SER A 97 12.11 7.33 -5.87
CA SER A 97 12.79 8.62 -6.01
C SER A 97 13.33 9.22 -4.70
N LEU A 98 13.15 8.54 -3.56
CA LEU A 98 13.67 9.02 -2.28
C LEU A 98 15.18 9.27 -2.35
N SER A 99 15.64 10.34 -1.73
CA SER A 99 17.08 10.58 -1.52
C SER A 99 17.58 9.64 -0.41
N VAL A 100 18.16 8.51 -0.79
CA VAL A 100 18.51 7.42 0.14
C VAL A 100 19.89 7.63 0.78
N PRO A 101 20.00 7.68 2.12
CA PRO A 101 21.29 7.59 2.80
C PRO A 101 22.00 6.28 2.46
N ALA A 102 23.31 6.32 2.23
CA ALA A 102 24.08 5.15 1.75
C ALA A 102 23.91 3.90 2.63
N ARG A 103 23.78 4.07 3.95
CA ARG A 103 23.57 2.98 4.90
C ARG A 103 22.21 2.29 4.75
N LEU A 104 21.19 3.02 4.30
CA LEU A 104 19.81 2.56 4.16
C LEU A 104 19.48 2.05 2.75
N ALA A 105 20.44 2.11 1.81
CA ALA A 105 20.25 1.73 0.42
C ALA A 105 19.73 0.29 0.25
N LEU A 106 20.22 -0.65 1.05
CA LEU A 106 19.76 -2.04 0.97
C LEU A 106 18.32 -2.21 1.46
N ALA A 107 17.98 -1.66 2.63
CA ALA A 107 16.62 -1.73 3.16
C ALA A 107 15.61 -1.08 2.20
N HIS A 108 15.95 0.10 1.65
CA HIS A 108 15.16 0.79 0.63
C HIS A 108 14.95 -0.08 -0.62
N PHE A 109 16.03 -0.61 -1.18
CA PHE A 109 15.98 -1.46 -2.38
C PHE A 109 15.07 -2.68 -2.17
N LEU A 110 15.17 -3.35 -1.02
CA LEU A 110 14.37 -4.52 -0.69
C LEU A 110 12.88 -4.19 -0.61
N VAL A 111 12.51 -3.09 0.06
CA VAL A 111 11.10 -2.67 0.16
C VAL A 111 10.55 -2.22 -1.18
N VAL A 112 11.30 -1.44 -1.97
CA VAL A 112 10.89 -1.08 -3.33
C VAL A 112 10.60 -2.32 -4.17
N LYS A 113 11.47 -3.33 -4.09
CA LYS A 113 11.27 -4.59 -4.82
C LYS A 113 10.06 -5.37 -4.30
N ALA A 114 9.88 -5.47 -2.99
CA ALA A 114 8.70 -6.10 -2.41
C ALA A 114 7.40 -5.43 -2.90
N VAL A 115 7.29 -4.11 -2.79
CA VAL A 115 6.10 -3.36 -3.24
C VAL A 115 5.88 -3.49 -4.75
N THR A 116 6.95 -3.53 -5.55
CA THR A 116 6.83 -3.77 -7.01
C THR A 116 6.28 -5.17 -7.31
N GLU A 117 6.72 -6.19 -6.58
CA GLU A 117 6.22 -7.56 -6.73
C GLU A 117 4.78 -7.70 -6.26
N GLN A 118 4.39 -7.00 -5.19
CA GLN A 118 3.00 -6.92 -4.73
C GLN A 118 2.09 -6.31 -5.79
N GLN A 119 2.49 -5.20 -6.41
CA GLN A 119 1.75 -4.61 -7.53
C GLN A 119 1.59 -5.62 -8.66
N ALA A 120 2.69 -6.23 -9.12
CA ALA A 120 2.66 -7.19 -10.22
C ALA A 120 1.76 -8.39 -9.93
N TYR A 121 1.84 -8.94 -8.71
CA TYR A 121 0.97 -10.02 -8.25
C TYR A 121 -0.51 -9.63 -8.28
N LEU A 122 -0.84 -8.41 -7.83
CA LEU A 122 -2.23 -7.95 -7.80
C LEU A 122 -2.77 -7.60 -9.19
N GLU A 123 -1.93 -7.12 -10.11
CA GLU A 123 -2.34 -6.79 -11.48
C GLU A 123 -2.54 -8.03 -12.36
N GLN A 124 -1.78 -9.10 -12.15
CA GLN A 124 -1.93 -10.35 -12.90
C GLN A 124 -3.11 -11.23 -12.42
N ARG A 125 -3.71 -10.89 -11.27
CA ARG A 125 -4.68 -11.73 -10.60
C ARG A 125 -6.09 -11.55 -11.16
N PRO A 126 -6.86 -12.64 -11.38
CA PRO A 126 -8.24 -12.52 -11.85
C PRO A 126 -9.13 -11.75 -10.87
N SER A 127 -9.99 -10.89 -11.42
CA SER A 127 -11.12 -10.30 -10.69
C SER A 127 -12.04 -11.38 -10.11
N GLY A 128 -12.65 -11.10 -8.97
CA GLY A 128 -13.51 -12.01 -8.22
C GLY A 128 -12.76 -12.99 -7.31
N THR A 129 -11.43 -12.89 -7.20
CA THR A 129 -10.64 -13.76 -6.32
C THR A 129 -10.51 -13.15 -4.92
N ASN A 130 -10.85 -13.92 -3.88
CA ASN A 130 -10.67 -13.53 -2.48
C ASN A 130 -9.32 -14.01 -1.93
N GLY A 131 -8.75 -13.30 -0.96
CA GLY A 131 -7.48 -13.66 -0.30
C GLY A 131 -6.25 -13.46 -1.18
N PHE A 132 -5.16 -14.20 -0.93
CA PHE A 132 -3.97 -14.28 -1.78
C PHE A 132 -3.47 -15.72 -1.87
N ASP A 133 -2.63 -16.05 -2.85
CA ASP A 133 -1.96 -17.35 -2.94
C ASP A 133 -0.56 -17.25 -2.33
N ALA A 134 -0.39 -17.83 -1.14
CA ALA A 134 0.90 -17.87 -0.44
C ALA A 134 2.00 -18.63 -1.21
N ASN A 135 1.63 -19.48 -2.17
CA ASN A 135 2.58 -20.21 -3.01
C ASN A 135 2.97 -19.44 -4.28
N ASP A 136 2.36 -18.29 -4.55
CA ASP A 136 2.75 -17.45 -5.68
C ASP A 136 4.21 -16.97 -5.47
N PRO A 137 5.10 -17.16 -6.46
CA PRO A 137 6.49 -16.74 -6.33
C PRO A 137 6.68 -15.27 -5.98
N LEU A 138 5.80 -14.38 -6.43
CA LEU A 138 5.87 -12.95 -6.12
C LEU A 138 5.49 -12.66 -4.67
N VAL A 139 4.49 -13.37 -4.13
CA VAL A 139 4.09 -13.28 -2.71
C VAL A 139 5.25 -13.75 -1.82
N ALA A 140 5.76 -14.96 -2.08
CA ALA A 140 6.86 -15.52 -1.31
C ALA A 140 8.15 -14.66 -1.41
N SER A 141 8.46 -14.15 -2.60
CA SER A 141 9.63 -13.29 -2.79
C SER A 141 9.47 -11.92 -2.12
N SER A 142 8.27 -11.33 -2.14
CA SER A 142 7.96 -10.08 -1.44
C SER A 142 8.13 -10.26 0.07
N HIS A 143 7.55 -11.31 0.65
CA HIS A 143 7.67 -11.66 2.07
C HIS A 143 9.13 -11.72 2.53
N LEU A 144 9.96 -12.50 1.82
CA LEU A 144 11.38 -12.64 2.14
C LEU A 144 12.14 -11.31 2.09
N LYS A 145 11.80 -10.41 1.15
CA LYS A 145 12.43 -9.10 1.06
C LYS A 145 12.04 -8.18 2.21
N LEU A 146 10.78 -8.21 2.66
CA LEU A 146 10.34 -7.43 3.82
C LEU A 146 11.05 -7.92 5.09
N GLN A 147 11.18 -9.23 5.28
CA GLN A 147 11.95 -9.81 6.38
C GLN A 147 13.43 -9.39 6.34
N GLN A 148 14.05 -9.42 5.15
CA GLN A 148 15.44 -8.99 4.98
C GLN A 148 15.61 -7.48 5.22
N ALA A 149 14.66 -6.65 4.79
CA ALA A 149 14.67 -5.21 5.04
C ALA A 149 14.59 -4.92 6.54
N TYR A 150 13.71 -5.62 7.27
CA TYR A 150 13.61 -5.50 8.71
C TYR A 150 14.91 -5.93 9.41
N ALA A 151 15.47 -7.08 9.01
CA ALA A 151 16.74 -7.55 9.55
C ALA A 151 17.88 -6.54 9.32
N GLU A 152 17.90 -5.88 8.15
CA GLU A 152 18.87 -4.83 7.84
C GLU A 152 18.70 -3.60 8.73
N LEU A 153 17.47 -3.12 8.95
CA LEU A 153 17.20 -2.02 9.89
C LEU A 153 17.66 -2.38 11.31
N MET A 154 17.39 -3.60 11.77
CA MET A 154 17.83 -4.07 13.09
C MET A 154 19.35 -4.20 13.20
N ARG A 155 20.04 -4.56 12.11
CA ARG A 155 21.50 -4.61 12.02
C ARG A 155 22.12 -3.21 12.04
N LEU A 156 21.51 -2.24 11.36
CA LEU A 156 21.97 -0.85 11.29
C LEU A 156 21.74 -0.09 12.60
N TYR A 157 20.64 -0.40 13.29
CA TYR A 157 20.18 0.30 14.48
C TYR A 157 19.99 -0.63 15.69
N PRO A 158 21.01 -1.42 16.08
CA PRO A 158 20.86 -2.43 17.12
C PRO A 158 20.60 -1.81 18.50
N GLN A 159 21.00 -0.56 18.69
CA GLN A 159 20.86 0.18 19.95
C GLN A 159 19.68 1.19 19.94
N GLU A 160 18.88 1.22 18.87
CA GLU A 160 17.71 2.10 18.82
C GLU A 160 16.68 1.74 19.91
N ASN A 161 15.87 2.72 20.30
CA ASN A 161 14.84 2.57 21.30
C ASN A 161 13.76 1.54 20.88
N THR A 162 13.07 0.97 21.86
CA THR A 162 12.06 -0.08 21.63
C THR A 162 10.90 0.39 20.76
N HIS A 163 10.49 1.66 20.89
CA HIS A 163 9.38 2.24 20.14
C HIS A 163 9.69 2.28 18.63
N ASN A 164 10.84 2.82 18.23
CA ASN A 164 11.23 2.91 16.83
C ASN A 164 11.54 1.53 16.23
N LYS A 165 12.09 0.60 17.00
CA LYS A 165 12.21 -0.80 16.55
C LYS A 165 10.85 -1.44 16.27
N GLN A 166 9.86 -1.17 17.12
CA GLN A 166 8.48 -1.60 16.87
C GLN A 166 7.91 -0.93 15.63
N ALA A 167 8.17 0.37 15.40
CA ALA A 167 7.79 1.05 14.17
C ALA A 167 8.39 0.38 12.93
N PHE A 168 9.68 0.01 12.94
CA PHE A 168 10.32 -0.69 11.82
C PHE A 168 9.61 -2.01 11.52
N PHE A 169 9.27 -2.76 12.57
CA PHE A 169 8.55 -4.02 12.43
C PHE A 169 7.14 -3.79 11.87
N ASP A 170 6.36 -2.89 12.47
CA ASP A 170 4.95 -2.66 12.13
C ASP A 170 4.78 -2.12 10.71
N HIS A 171 5.64 -1.22 10.24
CA HIS A 171 5.58 -0.70 8.87
C HIS A 171 5.96 -1.75 7.82
N LEU A 172 6.90 -2.66 8.12
CA LEU A 172 7.33 -3.68 7.15
C LEU A 172 6.44 -4.92 7.18
N CYS A 173 5.99 -5.36 8.35
CA CYS A 173 5.08 -6.48 8.46
C CYS A 173 3.67 -6.12 8.01
N SER A 174 3.21 -4.86 8.16
CA SER A 174 1.90 -4.48 7.62
C SER A 174 1.85 -4.60 6.10
N LEU A 175 2.97 -4.46 5.40
CA LEU A 175 3.06 -4.70 3.95
C LEU A 175 2.98 -6.17 3.58
N ASP A 176 3.19 -7.10 4.51
CA ASP A 176 3.18 -8.52 4.23
C ASP A 176 1.79 -9.04 3.90
N PHE A 177 1.71 -10.05 3.04
CA PHE A 177 0.47 -10.76 2.79
C PHE A 177 0.09 -11.68 3.95
N GLU A 178 1.08 -12.24 4.65
CA GLU A 178 0.90 -13.24 5.71
C GLU A 178 0.47 -12.69 7.07
#